data_AF-A0A653NLE2-F1
#
_entry.id   AF-A0A653NLE2-F1
#
_cell.length_a   1.000
_cell.length_b   1.000
_cell.length_c   1.000
_cell.angle_alpha   90.00
_cell.angle_beta   90.00
_cell.angle_gamma   90.00
#
_symmetry.space_group_name_H-M   'P 1'
#
loop_
_entity.id
_entity.type
_entity.pdbx_description
1 polymer ?
#
loop_
_entity_poly.entity_id
_entity_poly.type
_entity_poly.pdbx_seq_one_letter_code
_entity_poly.pdbx_strand_id
1 'polypeptide(L)'
;MSDLLSRRLALLGDAAVLPLLTQCLHGIERECLRVTASGELAQSGHPRTLGSALTHPQITTDYSEALLEFITPAEPDPATTLADLEQIHRFAYSKLQGEYLWSPSMPGLLPDEAHIPIARYGSSNIGRLKYVYRQGLALRYGKTMQCIAGIHYNFSLPERLWPLLQQLDGDSGALRDYQSARYIALIRNFRRYSWLLMYLFGASPALDRSFLRERPHQLQQLDEQTLYLPYATSLRMSDLGYQSSAQSGLTPCYNDLASYTESLRSAVATPYPAYAELGTKNAAGEWQQLNTNIIQIENEYYSSIRPKRVTYSGERPIQALIARGVQYVEVRCLDINPYLPLGIDLDEARFLDAFILFCALQDSPLLQGGECRSCTENFLKTVKEGRRPGLHLQRQGQPVELKAWATELLQSFAPISRLLDQAHGGEHYQQALQLQQAKVDDCSLTPSARVLAELRERGESFRAFALRHSQEHAQALRAQPLSAAQQANFEAMVAQSLAEQAELEGAEAGDFDTFVAAYQASILGIGV
;
A
#
# COMPACT_ATOMS: atom_id res chain seq x y z
N MET A 1 8.44 -19.43 -21.03
CA MET A 1 8.45 -18.00 -21.40
C MET A 1 7.55 -17.80 -22.62
N SER A 2 6.71 -16.75 -22.66
CA SER A 2 5.84 -16.48 -23.81
C SER A 2 6.63 -15.87 -24.99
N ASP A 3 6.10 -15.97 -26.21
CA ASP A 3 6.68 -15.32 -27.39
C ASP A 3 6.75 -13.79 -27.19
N LEU A 4 5.66 -13.20 -26.69
CA LEU A 4 5.57 -11.77 -26.41
C LEU A 4 6.62 -11.29 -25.39
N LEU A 5 6.79 -12.03 -24.29
CA LEU A 5 7.82 -11.71 -23.29
C LEU A 5 9.21 -11.80 -23.90
N SER A 6 9.49 -12.81 -24.71
CA SER A 6 10.79 -12.97 -25.38
C SER A 6 11.11 -11.78 -26.30
N ARG A 7 10.14 -11.33 -27.11
CA ARG A 7 10.29 -10.15 -27.99
C ARG A 7 10.51 -8.86 -27.20
N ARG A 8 9.79 -8.67 -26.09
CA ARG A 8 9.95 -7.49 -25.22
C ARG A 8 11.27 -7.49 -24.47
N LEU A 9 11.75 -8.64 -24.00
CA LEU A 9 13.08 -8.77 -23.41
C LEU A 9 14.18 -8.46 -24.44
N ALA A 10 14.01 -8.91 -25.70
CA ALA A 10 14.95 -8.59 -26.77
C ALA A 10 14.99 -7.08 -27.06
N LEU A 11 13.83 -6.40 -27.08
CA LEU A 11 13.77 -4.94 -27.21
C LEU A 11 14.51 -4.24 -26.06
N LEU A 12 14.29 -4.66 -24.81
CA LEU A 12 14.93 -4.06 -23.64
C LEU A 12 16.43 -4.37 -23.56
N GLY A 13 16.89 -5.46 -24.16
CA GLY A 13 18.30 -5.81 -24.28
C GLY A 13 19.04 -5.10 -25.41
N ASP A 14 18.34 -4.36 -26.29
CA ASP A 14 18.98 -3.53 -27.30
C ASP A 14 19.79 -2.41 -26.63
N ALA A 15 21.03 -2.19 -27.09
CA ALA A 15 21.93 -1.21 -26.50
C ALA A 15 21.37 0.23 -26.46
N ALA A 16 20.48 0.59 -27.39
CA ALA A 16 19.83 1.89 -27.42
C ALA A 16 18.66 2.01 -26.41
N VAL A 17 18.12 0.88 -25.94
CA VAL A 17 16.93 0.83 -25.06
C VAL A 17 17.30 0.44 -23.63
N LEU A 18 18.33 -0.39 -23.44
CA LEU A 18 18.79 -0.86 -22.13
C LEU A 18 18.96 0.27 -21.09
N PRO A 19 19.54 1.45 -21.41
CA PRO A 19 19.67 2.53 -20.44
C PRO A 19 18.34 3.14 -19.97
N LEU A 20 17.21 2.84 -20.62
CA LEU A 20 15.90 3.27 -20.13
C LEU A 20 15.49 2.51 -18.86
N LEU A 21 16.01 1.30 -18.61
CA LEU A 21 15.70 0.55 -17.40
C LEU A 21 16.17 1.25 -16.12
N THR A 22 17.14 2.18 -16.21
CA THR A 22 17.58 3.01 -15.07
C THR A 22 16.71 4.26 -14.86
N GLN A 23 15.59 4.38 -15.60
CA GLN A 23 14.68 5.53 -15.55
C GLN A 23 13.27 5.12 -15.10
N CYS A 24 13.07 3.87 -14.69
CA CYS A 24 11.87 3.48 -13.93
C CYS A 24 11.83 4.31 -12.65
N LEU A 25 10.66 4.77 -12.22
CA LEU A 25 10.55 5.57 -10.99
C LEU A 25 9.89 4.77 -9.88
N HIS A 26 10.36 4.99 -8.67
CA HIS A 26 9.97 4.28 -7.45
C HIS A 26 9.64 5.29 -6.35
N GLY A 27 8.53 5.08 -5.67
CA GLY A 27 8.17 5.84 -4.47
C GLY A 27 7.65 4.90 -3.39
N ILE A 28 7.88 5.25 -2.13
CA ILE A 28 7.43 4.46 -0.98
C ILE A 28 6.52 5.32 -0.11
N GLU A 29 5.37 4.76 0.25
CA GLU A 29 4.53 5.24 1.35
C GLU A 29 4.68 4.26 2.51
N ARG A 30 5.05 4.73 3.69
CA ARG A 30 5.23 3.90 4.89
C ARG A 30 4.38 4.42 6.04
N GLU A 31 3.43 3.61 6.47
CA GLU A 31 2.56 3.93 7.61
C GLU A 31 3.16 3.42 8.93
N CYS A 32 2.95 4.16 10.02
CA CYS A 32 3.33 3.72 11.36
C CYS A 32 2.58 4.45 12.48
N LEU A 33 2.13 3.68 13.47
CA LEU A 33 1.52 4.26 14.67
C LEU A 33 2.60 4.86 15.56
N ARG A 34 2.34 6.06 16.07
CA ARG A 34 3.05 6.62 17.22
C ARG A 34 2.56 5.92 18.48
N VAL A 35 3.50 5.42 19.28
CA VAL A 35 3.22 4.77 20.55
C VAL A 35 4.07 5.36 21.67
N THR A 36 3.58 5.26 22.90
CA THR A 36 4.31 5.63 24.11
C THR A 36 5.46 4.65 24.38
N ALA A 37 6.29 4.94 25.39
CA ALA A 37 7.34 4.01 25.84
C ALA A 37 6.81 2.66 26.36
N SER A 38 5.53 2.59 26.75
CA SER A 38 4.82 1.36 27.14
C SER A 38 4.17 0.63 25.96
N GLY A 39 4.27 1.16 24.73
CA GLY A 39 3.65 0.57 23.54
C GLY A 39 2.15 0.83 23.40
N GLU A 40 1.62 1.81 24.12
CA GLU A 40 0.22 2.25 24.00
C GLU A 40 0.09 3.28 22.89
N LEU A 41 -1.06 3.30 22.20
CA LEU A 41 -1.32 4.28 21.15
C LEU A 41 -1.20 5.71 21.68
N ALA A 42 -0.35 6.53 21.04
CA ALA A 42 -0.17 7.92 21.43
C ALA A 42 -1.49 8.71 21.29
N GLN A 43 -1.82 9.48 22.33
CA GLN A 43 -3.04 10.32 22.36
C GLN A 43 -2.74 11.79 22.01
N SER A 44 -1.46 12.15 21.89
CA SER A 44 -1.01 13.46 21.45
C SER A 44 -1.42 13.71 20.00
N GLY A 45 -1.67 14.97 19.66
CA GLY A 45 -1.91 15.39 18.27
C GLY A 45 -0.67 15.21 17.39
N HIS A 46 -0.85 15.33 16.07
CA HIS A 46 0.26 15.39 15.13
C HIS A 46 1.22 16.53 15.54
N PRO A 47 2.51 16.24 15.81
CA PRO A 47 3.43 17.27 16.24
C PRO A 47 3.54 18.39 15.21
N ARG A 48 3.21 19.64 15.57
CA ARG A 48 3.39 20.80 14.67
C ARG A 48 4.82 20.98 14.18
N THR A 49 5.80 20.44 14.89
CA THR A 49 7.21 20.40 14.48
C THR A 49 7.48 19.43 13.31
N LEU A 50 6.49 18.63 12.91
CA LEU A 50 6.46 17.87 11.66
C LEU A 50 5.69 18.60 10.54
N GLY A 51 5.17 19.81 10.83
CA GLY A 51 4.43 20.63 9.88
C GLY A 51 2.93 20.40 9.94
N SER A 52 2.29 20.64 8.80
CA SER A 52 0.86 20.40 8.58
C SER A 52 0.68 19.04 7.92
N ALA A 53 -0.04 18.12 8.56
CA ALA A 53 -0.39 16.85 7.92
C ALA A 53 -1.23 17.03 6.63
N LEU A 54 -1.88 18.19 6.44
CA LEU A 54 -2.67 18.44 5.22
C LEU A 54 -1.80 18.72 4.00
N THR A 55 -0.66 19.39 4.19
CA THR A 55 0.11 20.05 3.11
C THR A 55 1.59 19.68 3.10
N HIS A 56 2.12 19.05 4.15
CA HIS A 56 3.52 18.64 4.17
C HIS A 56 3.77 17.53 3.13
N PRO A 57 4.78 17.69 2.24
CA PRO A 57 4.92 16.84 1.06
C PRO A 57 5.36 15.41 1.35
N GLN A 58 5.99 15.17 2.51
CA GLN A 58 6.63 13.89 2.84
C GLN A 58 6.17 13.24 4.15
N ILE A 59 5.39 13.96 4.96
CA ILE A 59 4.98 13.51 6.31
C ILE A 59 3.54 13.92 6.52
N THR A 60 2.65 12.95 6.61
CA THR A 60 1.23 13.18 6.85
C THR A 60 0.71 12.17 7.86
N THR A 61 -0.61 12.07 7.98
CA THR A 61 -1.31 11.04 8.74
C THR A 61 -2.29 10.31 7.83
N ASP A 62 -2.42 8.99 8.02
CA ASP A 62 -3.48 8.21 7.40
C ASP A 62 -4.76 8.34 8.26
N TYR A 63 -5.38 7.25 8.72
CA TYR A 63 -6.67 7.29 9.38
C TYR A 63 -6.65 7.98 10.75
N SER A 64 -5.69 7.60 11.59
CA SER A 64 -5.59 8.09 12.97
C SER A 64 -4.62 9.26 13.06
N GLU A 65 -4.88 10.18 13.99
CA GLU A 65 -3.94 11.26 14.34
C GLU A 65 -2.58 10.73 14.81
N ALA A 66 -2.57 9.50 15.33
CA ALA A 66 -1.36 8.79 15.73
C ALA A 66 -0.74 7.96 14.60
N LEU A 67 -1.41 7.75 13.46
CA LEU A 67 -0.91 6.96 12.35
C LEU A 67 -0.18 7.87 11.36
N LEU A 68 1.13 8.01 11.54
CA LEU A 68 1.98 8.74 10.61
C LEU A 68 2.10 7.98 9.28
N GLU A 69 2.22 8.72 8.19
CA GLU A 69 2.49 8.21 6.87
C GLU A 69 3.66 9.01 6.26
N PHE A 70 4.72 8.30 5.88
CA PHE A 70 5.90 8.88 5.24
C PHE A 70 5.86 8.62 3.74
N ILE A 71 6.06 9.65 2.93
CA ILE A 71 5.92 9.59 1.47
C ILE A 71 7.22 10.07 0.85
N THR A 72 7.90 9.20 0.11
CA THR A 72 9.13 9.59 -0.59
C THR A 72 8.82 10.30 -1.90
N PRO A 73 9.76 11.11 -2.44
CA PRO A 73 9.76 11.46 -3.85
C PRO A 73 9.80 10.21 -4.76
N ALA A 74 9.49 10.42 -6.04
CA ALA A 74 9.63 9.39 -7.06
C ALA A 74 11.05 9.42 -7.63
N GLU A 75 11.84 8.39 -7.33
CA GLU A 75 13.28 8.33 -7.62
C GLU A 75 13.62 7.18 -8.59
N PRO A 76 14.63 7.34 -9.46
CA PRO A 76 14.99 6.32 -10.43
C PRO A 76 15.75 5.13 -9.84
N ASP A 77 16.44 5.34 -8.72
CA ASP A 77 17.20 4.30 -8.01
C ASP A 77 16.49 3.96 -6.70
N PRO A 78 16.08 2.69 -6.47
CA PRO A 78 15.45 2.29 -5.21
C PRO A 78 16.34 2.52 -3.98
N ALA A 79 17.67 2.58 -4.14
CA ALA A 79 18.58 2.94 -3.05
C ALA A 79 18.38 4.40 -2.60
N THR A 80 18.16 5.32 -3.55
CA THR A 80 17.84 6.72 -3.25
C THR A 80 16.47 6.83 -2.57
N THR A 81 15.46 6.10 -3.05
CA THR A 81 14.13 6.06 -2.42
C THR A 81 14.21 5.63 -0.95
N LEU A 82 15.01 4.60 -0.63
CA LEU A 82 15.22 4.14 0.74
C LEU A 82 16.01 5.14 1.58
N ALA A 83 17.01 5.81 1.00
CA ALA A 83 17.75 6.88 1.68
C ALA A 83 16.84 8.07 2.02
N ASP A 84 15.89 8.43 1.16
CA ASP A 84 14.89 9.45 1.44
C ASP A 84 13.94 8.99 2.55
N LEU A 85 13.44 7.75 2.48
CA LEU A 85 12.59 7.18 3.52
C LEU A 85 13.30 7.19 4.88
N GLU A 86 14.58 6.83 4.91
CA GLU A 86 15.40 6.87 6.12
C GLU A 86 15.56 8.29 6.67
N GLN A 87 15.81 9.26 5.79
CA GLN A 87 15.91 10.67 6.19
C GLN A 87 14.61 11.18 6.81
N ILE A 88 13.45 10.82 6.23
CA ILE A 88 12.14 11.15 6.78
C ILE A 88 11.97 10.55 8.18
N HIS A 89 12.33 9.27 8.37
CA HIS A 89 12.26 8.62 9.68
C HIS A 89 13.16 9.30 10.73
N ARG A 90 14.40 9.62 10.36
CA ARG A 90 15.35 10.30 11.25
C ARG A 90 14.86 11.70 11.62
N PHE A 91 14.31 12.46 10.66
CA PHE A 91 13.68 13.75 10.94
C PHE A 91 12.50 13.58 11.90
N ALA A 92 11.61 12.62 11.64
CA ALA A 92 10.47 12.35 12.51
C ALA A 92 10.92 12.04 13.95
N TYR A 93 11.90 11.15 14.13
CA TYR A 93 12.44 10.83 15.45
C TYR A 93 13.12 12.00 16.17
N SER A 94 13.61 13.01 15.44
CA SER A 94 14.11 14.26 16.06
C SER A 94 13.01 15.10 16.71
N LYS A 95 11.73 14.85 16.34
CA LYS A 95 10.55 15.59 16.80
C LYS A 95 9.62 14.80 17.71
N LEU A 96 9.72 13.47 17.71
CA LEU A 96 8.90 12.58 18.54
C LEU A 96 9.47 12.54 19.98
N GLN A 97 8.84 13.29 20.87
CA GLN A 97 9.23 13.55 22.27
C GLN A 97 9.14 12.30 23.17
N GLY A 98 9.97 11.29 22.91
CA GLY A 98 9.96 10.02 23.64
C GLY A 98 8.94 8.99 23.14
N GLU A 99 8.15 9.35 22.12
CA GLU A 99 7.31 8.40 21.37
C GLU A 99 8.17 7.53 20.44
N TYR A 100 7.61 6.37 20.06
CA TYR A 100 8.21 5.40 19.16
C TYR A 100 7.30 5.18 17.95
N LEU A 101 7.88 4.78 16.82
CA LEU A 101 7.13 4.33 15.66
C LEU A 101 6.94 2.82 15.75
N TRP A 102 5.69 2.37 15.76
CA TRP A 102 5.33 0.95 15.79
C TRP A 102 5.88 0.24 14.56
N SER A 103 6.62 -0.86 14.75
CA SER A 103 7.36 -1.52 13.67
C SER A 103 6.53 -2.56 12.89
N PRO A 104 5.62 -3.35 13.48
CA PRO A 104 4.82 -4.30 12.70
C PRO A 104 3.57 -3.67 12.06
N SER A 105 3.05 -4.36 11.03
CA SER A 105 1.78 -4.00 10.39
C SER A 105 0.55 -4.09 11.31
N MET A 106 0.46 -5.14 12.13
CA MET A 106 -0.66 -5.30 13.06
C MET A 106 -0.44 -4.41 14.29
N PRO A 107 -1.45 -3.65 14.73
CA PRO A 107 -1.30 -2.76 15.88
C PRO A 107 -1.10 -3.52 17.19
N GLY A 108 -0.50 -2.85 18.16
CA GLY A 108 -0.43 -3.32 19.55
C GLY A 108 -1.74 -3.12 20.31
N LEU A 109 -1.64 -2.79 21.60
CA LEU A 109 -2.82 -2.48 22.40
C LEU A 109 -3.45 -1.16 21.94
N LEU A 110 -4.70 -1.24 21.50
CA LEU A 110 -5.51 -0.07 21.17
C LEU A 110 -6.47 0.26 22.32
N PRO A 111 -6.71 1.56 22.60
CA PRO A 111 -7.76 1.94 23.54
C PRO A 111 -9.14 1.64 22.95
N ASP A 112 -10.22 1.86 23.71
CA ASP A 112 -11.58 1.75 23.16
C ASP A 112 -11.77 2.59 21.90
N GLU A 113 -12.64 2.14 20.99
CA GLU A 113 -12.79 2.80 19.67
C GLU A 113 -13.13 4.29 19.80
N ALA A 114 -13.91 4.67 20.81
CA ALA A 114 -14.20 6.08 21.10
C ALA A 114 -12.93 6.93 21.30
N HIS A 115 -11.87 6.32 21.86
CA HIS A 115 -10.61 6.95 22.21
C HIS A 115 -9.50 6.81 21.16
N ILE A 116 -9.72 6.09 20.05
CA ILE A 116 -8.77 6.13 18.92
C ILE A 116 -8.95 7.48 18.21
N PRO A 117 -7.92 8.36 18.18
CA PRO A 117 -8.05 9.71 17.64
C PRO A 117 -8.08 9.67 16.11
N ILE A 118 -9.07 10.30 15.50
CA ILE A 118 -9.17 10.46 14.04
C ILE A 118 -8.25 11.59 13.60
N ALA A 119 -7.55 11.41 12.48
CA ALA A 119 -6.61 12.39 11.94
C ALA A 119 -7.28 13.74 11.63
N ARG A 120 -6.63 14.83 12.04
CA ARG A 120 -7.11 16.21 11.91
C ARG A 120 -6.26 16.97 10.89
N TYR A 121 -6.92 17.79 10.08
CA TYR A 121 -6.31 18.52 8.96
C TYR A 121 -6.67 20.00 8.96
N GLY A 122 -6.92 20.58 10.14
CA GLY A 122 -7.31 21.99 10.26
C GLY A 122 -8.78 22.27 9.98
N SER A 123 -9.09 23.55 9.79
CA SER A 123 -10.48 24.05 9.65
C SER A 123 -10.92 24.32 8.21
N SER A 124 -10.01 24.20 7.23
CA SER A 124 -10.36 24.32 5.82
C SER A 124 -11.38 23.24 5.42
N ASN A 125 -12.23 23.53 4.44
CA ASN A 125 -13.22 22.63 3.87
C ASN A 125 -12.56 21.34 3.37
N ILE A 126 -11.39 21.41 2.74
CA ILE A 126 -10.66 20.20 2.36
C ILE A 126 -10.17 19.40 3.58
N GLY A 127 -9.69 20.09 4.62
CA GLY A 127 -9.27 19.45 5.88
C GLY A 127 -10.44 18.80 6.61
N ARG A 128 -11.58 19.49 6.68
CA ARG A 128 -12.84 18.99 7.23
C ARG A 128 -13.39 17.82 6.41
N LEU A 129 -13.29 17.86 5.08
CA LEU A 129 -13.69 16.75 4.22
C LEU A 129 -12.87 15.50 4.52
N LYS A 130 -11.53 15.63 4.66
CA LYS A 130 -10.65 14.50 5.06
C LYS A 130 -10.99 13.95 6.45
N TYR A 131 -11.38 14.81 7.40
CA TYR A 131 -11.84 14.40 8.73
C TYR A 131 -13.19 13.67 8.68
N VAL A 132 -14.20 14.25 8.02
CA VAL A 132 -15.54 13.64 7.88
C VAL A 132 -15.48 12.31 7.12
N TYR A 133 -14.61 12.20 6.10
CA TYR A 133 -14.34 10.94 5.43
C TYR A 133 -13.94 9.84 6.42
N ARG A 134 -12.99 10.12 7.32
CA ARG A 134 -12.50 9.18 8.34
C ARG A 134 -13.55 8.90 9.42
N GLN A 135 -14.40 9.87 9.77
CA GLN A 135 -15.58 9.59 10.60
C GLN A 135 -16.51 8.59 9.91
N GLY A 136 -16.71 8.71 8.60
CA GLY A 136 -17.50 7.75 7.83
C GLY A 136 -16.86 6.36 7.82
N LEU A 137 -15.53 6.26 7.70
CA LEU A 137 -14.82 4.99 7.83
C LEU A 137 -15.01 4.36 9.22
N ALA A 138 -14.93 5.17 10.28
CA ALA A 138 -15.20 4.73 11.65
C ALA A 138 -16.60 4.14 11.78
N LEU A 139 -17.59 4.87 11.24
CA LEU A 139 -19.00 4.50 11.30
C LEU A 139 -19.30 3.20 10.52
N ARG A 140 -18.63 3.00 9.38
CA ARG A 140 -18.86 1.87 8.48
C ARG A 140 -18.07 0.61 8.85
N TYR A 141 -16.85 0.76 9.35
CA TYR A 141 -15.87 -0.33 9.48
C TYR A 141 -15.27 -0.48 10.87
N GLY A 142 -15.55 0.45 11.79
CA GLY A 142 -14.89 0.55 13.09
C GLY A 142 -13.50 1.18 12.99
N LYS A 143 -13.03 1.75 14.10
CA LYS A 143 -11.72 2.44 14.15
C LYS A 143 -10.54 1.48 14.22
N THR A 144 -10.75 0.30 14.81
CA THR A 144 -9.69 -0.68 15.10
C THR A 144 -8.97 -1.17 13.84
N MET A 145 -9.74 -1.52 12.81
CA MET A 145 -9.21 -2.01 11.53
C MET A 145 -8.32 -0.98 10.82
N GLN A 146 -8.65 0.29 10.99
CA GLN A 146 -7.97 1.40 10.35
C GLN A 146 -6.61 1.74 10.99
N CYS A 147 -6.25 1.06 12.08
CA CYS A 147 -4.93 1.16 12.71
C CYS A 147 -3.94 0.11 12.19
N ILE A 148 -4.33 -0.74 11.23
CA ILE A 148 -3.39 -1.61 10.52
C ILE A 148 -2.55 -0.74 9.59
N ALA A 149 -1.23 -0.91 9.65
CA ALA A 149 -0.27 -0.16 8.85
C ALA A 149 0.37 -1.04 7.77
N GLY A 150 0.73 -0.45 6.63
CA GLY A 150 1.42 -1.12 5.54
C GLY A 150 2.49 -0.28 4.86
N ILE A 151 3.00 -0.85 3.77
CA ILE A 151 3.86 -0.16 2.81
C ILE A 151 3.13 -0.12 1.47
N HIS A 152 3.11 1.05 0.83
CA HIS A 152 2.77 1.15 -0.58
C HIS A 152 4.03 1.38 -1.41
N TYR A 153 4.17 0.61 -2.48
CA TYR A 153 5.27 0.71 -3.42
C TYR A 153 4.74 1.23 -4.76
N ASN A 154 5.13 2.45 -5.10
CA ASN A 154 4.73 3.15 -6.30
C ASN A 154 5.76 2.90 -7.40
N PHE A 155 5.33 2.48 -8.59
CA PHE A 155 6.21 2.14 -9.71
C PHE A 155 5.69 2.71 -11.03
N SER A 156 6.58 3.29 -11.84
CA SER A 156 6.30 3.63 -13.24
C SER A 156 7.41 3.24 -14.19
N LEU A 157 7.01 2.87 -15.41
CA LEU A 157 7.95 2.69 -16.51
C LEU A 157 8.36 4.05 -17.10
N PRO A 158 9.56 4.15 -17.70
CA PRO A 158 10.03 5.38 -18.33
C PRO A 158 9.10 5.81 -19.47
N GLU A 159 8.79 7.10 -19.56
CA GLU A 159 7.91 7.65 -20.61
C GLU A 159 8.43 7.33 -22.03
N ARG A 160 9.75 7.28 -22.20
CA ARG A 160 10.40 6.97 -23.48
C ARG A 160 10.23 5.52 -23.93
N LEU A 161 9.83 4.62 -23.04
CA LEU A 161 9.65 3.20 -23.36
C LEU A 161 8.29 2.93 -24.05
N TRP A 162 7.27 3.76 -23.81
CA TRP A 162 5.92 3.52 -24.34
C TRP A 162 5.83 3.49 -25.87
N PRO A 163 6.41 4.44 -26.62
CA PRO A 163 6.36 4.40 -28.09
C PRO A 163 7.07 3.15 -28.66
N LEU A 164 8.15 2.71 -28.02
CA LEU A 164 8.92 1.52 -28.45
C LEU A 164 8.11 0.23 -28.24
N LEU A 165 7.45 0.10 -27.08
CA LEU A 165 6.56 -1.01 -26.80
C LEU A 165 5.34 -1.00 -27.71
N GLN A 166 4.76 0.18 -27.98
CA GLN A 166 3.61 0.33 -28.88
C GLN A 166 3.96 -0.13 -30.31
N GLN A 167 5.12 0.31 -30.81
CA GLN A 167 5.62 -0.10 -32.12
C GLN A 167 5.89 -1.60 -32.19
N LEU A 168 6.49 -2.19 -31.15
CA LEU A 168 6.74 -3.64 -31.08
C LEU A 168 5.45 -4.45 -31.09
N ASP A 169 4.43 -3.98 -30.36
CA ASP A 169 3.12 -4.62 -30.29
C ASP A 169 2.28 -4.40 -31.57
N GLY A 170 2.71 -3.51 -32.48
CA GLY A 170 1.99 -3.19 -33.72
C GLY A 170 0.70 -2.39 -33.48
N ASP A 171 0.60 -1.69 -32.35
CA ASP A 171 -0.55 -0.87 -31.99
C ASP A 171 -0.46 0.52 -32.63
N SER A 172 -1.55 1.00 -33.22
CA SER A 172 -1.63 2.32 -33.88
C SER A 172 -2.59 3.28 -33.19
N GLY A 173 -2.99 2.98 -31.94
CA GLY A 173 -3.89 3.81 -31.14
C GLY A 173 -3.20 5.04 -30.54
N ALA A 174 -3.94 5.82 -29.77
CA ALA A 174 -3.36 6.92 -29.01
C ALA A 174 -2.42 6.38 -27.93
N LEU A 175 -1.21 6.96 -27.82
CA LEU A 175 -0.17 6.50 -26.89
C LEU A 175 -0.66 6.44 -25.43
N ARG A 176 -1.46 7.42 -25.00
CA ARG A 176 -2.10 7.46 -23.67
C ARG A 176 -2.95 6.22 -23.39
N ASP A 177 -3.73 5.79 -24.39
CA ASP A 177 -4.65 4.66 -24.25
C ASP A 177 -3.87 3.35 -24.27
N TYR A 178 -2.83 3.26 -25.10
CA TYR A 178 -1.87 2.15 -25.08
C TYR A 178 -1.19 2.00 -23.71
N GLN A 179 -0.61 3.08 -23.16
CA GLN A 179 0.02 3.10 -21.84
C GLN A 179 -0.96 2.62 -20.76
N SER A 180 -2.18 3.17 -20.77
CA SER A 180 -3.23 2.76 -19.82
C SER A 180 -3.58 1.28 -19.96
N ALA A 181 -3.77 0.78 -21.18
CA ALA A 181 -4.05 -0.63 -21.44
C ALA A 181 -2.92 -1.55 -20.97
N ARG A 182 -1.66 -1.13 -21.09
CA ARG A 182 -0.49 -1.87 -20.59
C ARG A 182 -0.41 -1.87 -19.07
N TYR A 183 -0.71 -0.77 -18.39
CA TYR A 183 -0.79 -0.78 -16.93
C TYR A 183 -1.96 -1.62 -16.40
N ILE A 184 -3.11 -1.65 -17.08
CA ILE A 184 -4.20 -2.56 -16.71
C ILE A 184 -3.80 -4.03 -16.95
N ALA A 185 -3.05 -4.32 -18.03
CA ALA A 185 -2.45 -5.64 -18.25
C ALA A 185 -1.47 -6.04 -17.13
N LEU A 186 -0.62 -5.11 -16.68
CA LEU A 186 0.24 -5.28 -15.51
C LEU A 186 -0.58 -5.66 -14.29
N ILE A 187 -1.66 -4.93 -13.98
CA ILE A 187 -2.53 -5.19 -12.83
C ILE A 187 -3.16 -6.59 -12.89
N ARG A 188 -3.58 -7.08 -14.06
CA ARG A 188 -4.08 -8.47 -14.18
C ARG A 188 -3.00 -9.50 -13.84
N ASN A 189 -1.78 -9.30 -14.35
CA ASN A 189 -0.66 -10.19 -14.01
C ASN A 189 -0.29 -10.07 -12.53
N PHE A 190 -0.29 -8.88 -11.96
CA PHE A 190 -0.11 -8.67 -10.53
C PHE A 190 -1.15 -9.49 -9.75
N ARG A 191 -2.44 -9.44 -10.12
CA ARG A 191 -3.48 -10.26 -9.46
C ARG A 191 -3.22 -11.76 -9.56
N ARG A 192 -2.65 -12.25 -10.66
CA ARG A 192 -2.29 -13.67 -10.84
C ARG A 192 -1.14 -14.11 -9.93
N TYR A 193 -0.21 -13.21 -9.64
CA TYR A 193 1.09 -13.57 -9.04
C TYR A 193 1.36 -12.93 -7.67
N SER A 194 0.53 -11.99 -7.19
CA SER A 194 0.75 -11.26 -5.93
C SER A 194 0.70 -12.14 -4.67
N TRP A 195 0.15 -13.35 -4.77
CA TRP A 195 0.27 -14.36 -3.72
C TRP A 195 1.75 -14.67 -3.41
N LEU A 196 2.67 -14.55 -4.38
CA LEU A 196 4.10 -14.74 -4.17
C LEU A 196 4.68 -13.69 -3.22
N LEU A 197 4.23 -12.43 -3.32
CA LEU A 197 4.64 -11.39 -2.38
C LEU A 197 4.19 -11.72 -0.95
N MET A 198 2.98 -12.27 -0.81
CA MET A 198 2.46 -12.69 0.49
C MET A 198 3.27 -13.82 1.09
N TYR A 199 3.78 -14.73 0.26
CA TYR A 199 4.67 -15.81 0.69
C TYR A 199 6.05 -15.30 1.11
N LEU A 200 6.68 -14.47 0.28
CA LEU A 200 8.08 -14.04 0.45
C LEU A 200 8.28 -12.96 1.50
N PHE A 201 7.32 -12.04 1.64
CA PHE A 201 7.46 -10.81 2.43
C PHE A 201 6.37 -10.62 3.48
N GLY A 202 5.33 -11.47 3.50
CA GLY A 202 4.33 -11.44 4.57
C GLY A 202 4.99 -11.55 5.94
N ALA A 203 4.68 -10.60 6.82
CA ALA A 203 5.36 -10.40 8.10
C ALA A 203 4.39 -10.22 9.28
N SER A 204 3.11 -10.52 9.08
CA SER A 204 2.06 -10.41 10.11
C SER A 204 1.35 -11.74 10.41
N PRO A 205 2.06 -12.80 10.83
CA PRO A 205 1.44 -14.11 11.12
C PRO A 205 0.67 -14.15 12.45
N ALA A 206 0.84 -13.12 13.29
CA ALA A 206 0.28 -13.00 14.63
C ALA A 206 -0.18 -11.55 14.89
N LEU A 207 -1.05 -11.38 15.88
CA LEU A 207 -1.55 -10.09 16.35
C LEU A 207 -1.95 -10.13 17.83
N ASP A 208 -2.09 -8.96 18.44
CA ASP A 208 -2.64 -8.82 19.79
C ASP A 208 -4.12 -9.20 19.83
N ARG A 209 -4.50 -10.04 20.79
CA ARG A 209 -5.88 -10.53 21.01
C ARG A 209 -6.90 -9.39 21.10
N SER A 210 -6.51 -8.24 21.68
CA SER A 210 -7.41 -7.09 21.85
C SER A 210 -7.89 -6.51 20.52
N PHE A 211 -7.14 -6.71 19.43
CA PHE A 211 -7.51 -6.24 18.09
C PHE A 211 -8.86 -6.81 17.62
N LEU A 212 -9.22 -8.01 18.06
CA LEU A 212 -10.47 -8.62 17.66
C LEU A 212 -11.67 -8.10 18.44
N ARG A 213 -11.49 -7.54 19.64
CA ARG A 213 -12.59 -7.06 20.51
C ARG A 213 -13.75 -8.08 20.60
N GLU A 214 -13.40 -9.32 20.91
CA GLU A 214 -14.35 -10.45 21.02
C GLU A 214 -15.08 -10.86 19.72
N ARG A 215 -14.74 -10.27 18.56
CA ARG A 215 -15.27 -10.71 17.26
C ARG A 215 -14.94 -12.19 17.02
N PRO A 216 -15.88 -12.98 16.49
CA PRO A 216 -15.63 -14.38 16.14
C PRO A 216 -14.44 -14.52 15.18
N HIS A 217 -13.57 -15.51 15.44
CA HIS A 217 -12.38 -15.74 14.64
C HIS A 217 -11.96 -17.22 14.61
N GLN A 218 -11.09 -17.56 13.67
CA GLN A 218 -10.53 -18.91 13.51
C GLN A 218 -9.04 -18.98 13.91
N LEU A 219 -8.49 -17.88 14.45
CA LEU A 219 -7.10 -17.84 14.93
C LEU A 219 -6.88 -18.76 16.13
N GLN A 220 -5.67 -19.30 16.22
CA GLN A 220 -5.19 -20.04 17.39
C GLN A 220 -4.58 -19.09 18.40
N GLN A 221 -4.57 -19.51 19.66
CA GLN A 221 -3.92 -18.78 20.74
C GLN A 221 -2.45 -19.22 20.85
N LEU A 222 -1.51 -18.28 20.74
CA LEU A 222 -0.07 -18.55 20.93
C LEU A 222 0.30 -18.42 22.42
N ASP A 223 -0.23 -17.38 23.07
CA ASP A 223 -0.10 -17.08 24.51
C ASP A 223 -1.36 -16.34 25.01
N GLU A 224 -1.38 -15.84 26.24
CA GLU A 224 -2.53 -15.13 26.82
C GLU A 224 -3.01 -13.91 26.00
N GLN A 225 -2.08 -13.20 25.35
CA GLN A 225 -2.28 -11.93 24.65
C GLN A 225 -2.14 -12.06 23.12
N THR A 226 -1.58 -13.15 22.59
CA THR A 226 -1.26 -13.28 21.17
C THR A 226 -2.14 -14.31 20.47
N LEU A 227 -2.72 -13.92 19.33
CA LEU A 227 -3.41 -14.79 18.39
C LEU A 227 -2.59 -14.95 17.10
N TYR A 228 -2.68 -16.11 16.46
CA TYR A 228 -1.91 -16.41 15.25
C TYR A 228 -2.54 -17.52 14.41
N LEU A 229 -1.98 -17.78 13.22
CA LEU A 229 -2.16 -19.03 12.49
C LEU A 229 -0.79 -19.67 12.21
N PRO A 230 -0.65 -21.00 12.37
CA PRO A 230 0.66 -21.67 12.31
C PRO A 230 1.39 -21.52 10.97
N TYR A 231 0.63 -21.37 9.87
CA TYR A 231 1.15 -21.27 8.52
C TYR A 231 0.86 -19.94 7.84
N ALA A 232 0.25 -18.97 8.53
CA ALA A 232 -0.06 -17.67 7.94
C ALA A 232 1.18 -16.87 7.62
N THR A 233 1.07 -16.02 6.61
CA THR A 233 2.12 -15.09 6.22
C THR A 233 1.75 -13.65 6.53
N SER A 234 0.56 -13.19 6.11
CA SER A 234 0.11 -11.81 6.30
C SER A 234 -1.36 -11.75 6.74
N LEU A 235 -1.62 -11.80 8.06
CA LEU A 235 -2.99 -11.63 8.58
C LEU A 235 -3.54 -10.22 8.33
N ARG A 236 -2.68 -9.22 8.12
CA ARG A 236 -3.07 -7.89 7.61
C ARG A 236 -3.89 -8.00 6.32
N MET A 237 -3.49 -8.90 5.41
CA MET A 237 -4.14 -9.11 4.12
C MET A 237 -5.25 -10.17 4.14
N SER A 238 -5.70 -10.59 5.33
CA SER A 238 -6.80 -11.54 5.53
C SER A 238 -8.17 -10.86 5.65
N ASP A 239 -9.19 -11.63 5.98
CA ASP A 239 -10.53 -11.16 6.37
C ASP A 239 -10.55 -10.37 7.70
N LEU A 240 -9.44 -10.36 8.44
CA LEU A 240 -9.25 -9.49 9.62
C LEU A 240 -8.88 -8.05 9.24
N GLY A 241 -8.35 -7.88 8.03
CA GLY A 241 -8.03 -6.59 7.44
C GLY A 241 -9.24 -5.93 6.79
N TYR A 242 -8.99 -5.10 5.77
CA TYR A 242 -10.02 -4.28 5.14
C TYR A 242 -10.93 -5.11 4.22
N GLN A 243 -11.99 -5.71 4.78
CA GLN A 243 -13.05 -6.34 4.01
C GLN A 243 -14.42 -5.87 4.49
N SER A 244 -15.14 -5.18 3.59
CA SER A 244 -16.53 -4.78 3.80
C SER A 244 -17.44 -5.61 2.90
N SER A 245 -18.54 -6.12 3.47
CA SER A 245 -19.62 -6.76 2.71
C SER A 245 -20.26 -5.81 1.69
N ALA A 246 -20.26 -4.49 1.93
CA ALA A 246 -20.74 -3.52 0.96
C ALA A 246 -19.89 -3.51 -0.32
N GLN A 247 -18.60 -3.87 -0.21
CA GLN A 247 -17.65 -3.85 -1.32
C GLN A 247 -17.49 -5.21 -2.01
N SER A 248 -18.13 -6.29 -1.52
CA SER A 248 -17.91 -7.65 -2.04
C SER A 248 -18.35 -7.87 -3.50
N GLY A 249 -19.15 -6.96 -4.06
CA GLY A 249 -19.56 -6.93 -5.47
C GLY A 249 -18.81 -5.92 -6.34
N LEU A 250 -17.97 -5.06 -5.76
CA LEU A 250 -17.30 -3.95 -6.48
C LEU A 250 -16.11 -4.36 -7.34
N THR A 251 -15.79 -5.65 -7.44
CA THR A 251 -14.55 -6.09 -8.10
C THR A 251 -14.83 -6.47 -9.56
N PRO A 252 -14.72 -5.55 -10.54
CA PRO A 252 -14.58 -5.99 -11.91
C PRO A 252 -13.27 -6.76 -12.04
N CYS A 253 -13.26 -7.78 -12.90
CA CYS A 253 -12.02 -8.24 -13.49
C CYS A 253 -11.37 -7.00 -14.16
N TYR A 254 -10.16 -6.60 -13.76
CA TYR A 254 -9.44 -5.43 -14.32
C TYR A 254 -9.06 -5.66 -15.80
N ASN A 255 -10.05 -5.70 -16.67
CA ASN A 255 -9.89 -6.06 -18.07
C ASN A 255 -9.51 -4.83 -18.91
N ASP A 256 -10.09 -3.68 -18.59
CA ASP A 256 -9.82 -2.40 -19.23
C ASP A 256 -10.06 -1.23 -18.25
N LEU A 257 -9.52 -0.05 -18.59
CA LEU A 257 -9.61 1.13 -17.74
C LEU A 257 -11.05 1.65 -17.61
N ALA A 258 -11.87 1.54 -18.68
CA ALA A 258 -13.23 2.06 -18.68
C ALA A 258 -14.14 1.25 -17.73
N SER A 259 -14.06 -0.08 -17.77
CA SER A 259 -14.76 -0.97 -16.84
C SER A 259 -14.34 -0.72 -15.39
N TYR A 260 -13.06 -0.43 -15.16
CA TYR A 260 -12.54 -0.07 -13.83
C TYR A 260 -13.10 1.26 -13.32
N THR A 261 -13.00 2.32 -14.11
CA THR A 261 -13.50 3.65 -13.72
C THR A 261 -15.02 3.64 -13.60
N GLU A 262 -15.75 2.95 -14.48
CA GLU A 262 -17.20 2.83 -14.38
C GLU A 262 -17.64 2.16 -13.07
N SER A 263 -16.96 1.08 -12.68
CA SER A 263 -17.27 0.37 -11.44
C SER A 263 -17.07 1.27 -10.23
N LEU A 264 -15.97 2.04 -10.19
CA LEU A 264 -15.74 3.01 -9.12
C LEU A 264 -16.76 4.14 -9.12
N ARG A 265 -17.09 4.69 -10.30
CA ARG A 265 -18.10 5.74 -10.48
C ARG A 265 -19.48 5.27 -9.97
N SER A 266 -19.87 4.06 -10.33
CA SER A 266 -21.11 3.44 -9.84
C SER A 266 -21.09 3.27 -8.33
N ALA A 267 -19.97 2.82 -7.76
CA ALA A 267 -19.82 2.62 -6.32
C ALA A 267 -19.92 3.93 -5.51
N VAL A 268 -19.33 5.03 -6.01
CA VAL A 268 -19.45 6.35 -5.36
C VAL A 268 -20.81 7.00 -5.57
N ALA A 269 -21.65 6.51 -6.48
CA ALA A 269 -22.95 7.08 -6.82
C ALA A 269 -24.15 6.24 -6.33
N THR A 270 -23.92 5.02 -5.86
CA THR A 270 -25.00 4.09 -5.47
C THR A 270 -25.18 4.09 -3.95
N PRO A 271 -26.35 4.51 -3.42
CA PRO A 271 -26.67 4.42 -2.00
C PRO A 271 -26.62 2.97 -1.48
N TYR A 272 -26.09 2.78 -0.27
CA TYR A 272 -26.11 1.50 0.42
C TYR A 272 -27.11 1.57 1.59
N PRO A 273 -28.14 0.69 1.65
CA PRO A 273 -29.25 0.82 2.61
C PRO A 273 -28.82 1.00 4.06
N ALA A 274 -27.89 0.18 4.56
CA ALA A 274 -27.42 0.28 5.94
C ALA A 274 -26.72 1.62 6.24
N TYR A 275 -26.04 2.22 5.26
CA TYR A 275 -25.41 3.53 5.45
C TYR A 275 -26.42 4.67 5.31
N ALA A 276 -27.46 4.49 4.51
CA ALA A 276 -28.57 5.43 4.39
C ALA A 276 -29.37 5.56 5.68
N GLU A 277 -29.62 4.45 6.37
CA GLU A 277 -30.28 4.42 7.70
C GLU A 277 -29.50 5.23 8.76
N LEU A 278 -28.17 5.24 8.67
CA LEU A 278 -27.32 6.02 9.58
C LEU A 278 -27.38 7.52 9.28
N GLY A 279 -27.60 7.91 8.02
CA GLY A 279 -27.64 9.31 7.58
C GLY A 279 -26.26 10.00 7.53
N THR A 280 -26.15 11.13 6.82
CA THR A 280 -24.89 11.89 6.69
C THR A 280 -24.57 12.77 7.89
N LYS A 281 -25.59 13.15 8.65
CA LYS A 281 -25.50 13.96 9.88
C LYS A 281 -26.14 13.23 11.05
N ASN A 282 -25.58 13.40 12.25
CA ASN A 282 -26.13 12.86 13.48
C ASN A 282 -27.33 13.68 13.99
N ALA A 283 -27.94 13.28 15.11
CA ALA A 283 -29.08 13.96 15.71
C ALA A 283 -28.79 15.43 16.14
N ALA A 284 -27.53 15.79 16.35
CA ALA A 284 -27.09 17.15 16.65
C ALA A 284 -26.81 18.00 15.39
N GLY A 285 -26.98 17.42 14.20
CA GLY A 285 -26.72 18.10 12.92
C GLY A 285 -25.25 18.09 12.48
N GLU A 286 -24.39 17.32 13.15
CA GLU A 286 -22.96 17.23 12.84
C GLU A 286 -22.69 16.15 11.78
N TRP A 287 -21.77 16.43 10.87
CA TRP A 287 -21.36 15.48 9.83
C TRP A 287 -20.68 14.23 10.42
N GLN A 288 -21.11 13.05 9.96
CA GLN A 288 -20.55 11.76 10.36
C GLN A 288 -20.11 10.86 9.19
N GLN A 289 -20.54 11.17 7.95
CA GLN A 289 -20.04 10.55 6.71
C GLN A 289 -20.34 11.46 5.51
N LEU A 290 -19.54 11.40 4.45
CA LEU A 290 -19.66 12.31 3.30
C LEU A 290 -20.91 12.08 2.44
N ASN A 291 -21.33 10.83 2.31
CA ASN A 291 -22.54 10.40 1.62
C ASN A 291 -22.98 9.04 2.21
N THR A 292 -24.03 8.45 1.65
CA THR A 292 -24.56 7.15 2.08
C THR A 292 -24.33 6.07 1.03
N ASN A 293 -23.37 6.29 0.13
CA ASN A 293 -23.08 5.40 -1.00
C ASN A 293 -22.15 4.25 -0.60
N ILE A 294 -22.07 3.21 -1.44
CA ILE A 294 -21.24 2.01 -1.20
C ILE A 294 -19.83 2.39 -0.76
N ILE A 295 -19.25 3.40 -1.42
CA ILE A 295 -18.02 4.08 -0.99
C ILE A 295 -18.23 5.60 -0.97
N GLN A 296 -17.61 6.29 0.00
CA GLN A 296 -17.71 7.75 0.10
C GLN A 296 -16.96 8.45 -1.03
N ILE A 297 -15.73 8.00 -1.26
CA ILE A 297 -14.79 8.47 -2.27
C ILE A 297 -13.98 7.28 -2.80
N GLU A 298 -13.31 7.45 -3.93
CA GLU A 298 -12.55 6.41 -4.61
C GLU A 298 -11.46 5.79 -3.72
N ASN A 299 -10.88 6.57 -2.81
CA ASN A 299 -9.83 6.12 -1.88
C ASN A 299 -10.32 5.03 -0.91
N GLU A 300 -11.63 4.93 -0.65
CA GLU A 300 -12.24 3.91 0.22
C GLU A 300 -12.25 2.51 -0.41
N TYR A 301 -12.05 2.41 -1.73
CA TYR A 301 -12.03 1.13 -2.44
C TYR A 301 -10.76 0.35 -2.16
N TYR A 302 -10.84 -0.67 -1.30
CA TYR A 302 -9.68 -1.44 -0.93
C TYR A 302 -9.24 -2.42 -2.03
N SER A 303 -7.95 -2.36 -2.38
CA SER A 303 -7.34 -3.21 -3.42
C SER A 303 -5.85 -3.41 -3.15
N SER A 304 -5.33 -4.56 -3.59
CA SER A 304 -3.90 -4.91 -3.45
C SER A 304 -2.98 -4.13 -4.39
N ILE A 305 -3.53 -3.56 -5.46
CA ILE A 305 -2.83 -2.70 -6.42
C ILE A 305 -3.83 -1.72 -7.04
N ARG A 306 -3.39 -0.48 -7.30
CA ARG A 306 -4.23 0.56 -7.94
C ARG A 306 -3.53 1.19 -9.14
N PRO A 307 -4.26 1.49 -10.23
CA PRO A 307 -3.78 2.41 -11.25
C PRO A 307 -3.88 3.85 -10.72
N LYS A 308 -2.85 4.66 -10.98
CA LYS A 308 -2.75 6.00 -10.43
C LYS A 308 -2.29 7.03 -11.46
N ARG A 309 -2.66 8.28 -11.16
CA ARG A 309 -2.27 9.49 -11.88
C ARG A 309 -2.15 10.60 -10.84
N VAL A 310 -1.13 11.44 -10.94
CA VAL A 310 -1.03 12.63 -10.09
C VAL A 310 -2.25 13.53 -10.34
N THR A 311 -2.94 13.87 -9.26
CA THR A 311 -4.12 14.74 -9.25
C THR A 311 -3.71 16.19 -9.09
N TYR A 312 -4.40 17.09 -9.78
CA TYR A 312 -4.31 18.52 -9.48
C TYR A 312 -5.17 18.89 -8.27
N SER A 313 -4.94 20.08 -7.69
CA SER A 313 -5.71 20.54 -6.53
C SER A 313 -7.21 20.55 -6.84
N GLY A 314 -8.01 19.92 -5.98
CA GLY A 314 -9.46 19.77 -6.15
C GLY A 314 -9.91 18.69 -7.14
N GLU A 315 -8.99 18.05 -7.86
CA GLU A 315 -9.32 16.99 -8.83
C GLU A 315 -9.49 15.63 -8.14
N ARG A 316 -10.50 14.85 -8.55
CA ARG A 316 -10.68 13.48 -8.04
C ARG A 316 -9.76 12.49 -8.77
N PRO A 317 -9.28 11.43 -8.10
CA PRO A 317 -8.44 10.41 -8.73
C PRO A 317 -9.03 9.79 -10.00
N ILE A 318 -10.35 9.54 -10.03
CA ILE A 318 -11.01 8.98 -11.21
C ILE A 318 -11.01 9.95 -12.41
N GLN A 319 -11.15 11.26 -12.15
CA GLN A 319 -11.14 12.29 -13.19
C GLN A 319 -9.75 12.37 -13.83
N ALA A 320 -8.70 12.33 -13.02
CA ALA A 320 -7.33 12.28 -13.48
C ALA A 320 -7.06 11.06 -14.39
N LEU A 321 -7.55 9.88 -13.99
CA LEU A 321 -7.43 8.65 -14.78
C LEU A 321 -8.19 8.70 -16.10
N ILE A 322 -9.44 9.20 -16.10
CA ILE A 322 -10.25 9.30 -17.32
C ILE A 322 -9.62 10.31 -18.30
N ALA A 323 -9.22 11.48 -17.81
CA ALA A 323 -8.72 12.54 -18.65
C ALA A 323 -7.32 12.23 -19.21
N ARG A 324 -6.43 11.67 -18.39
CA ARG A 324 -4.99 11.58 -18.68
C ARG A 324 -4.43 10.16 -18.68
N GLY A 325 -5.26 9.15 -18.44
CA GLY A 325 -4.81 7.76 -18.40
C GLY A 325 -3.98 7.41 -17.15
N VAL A 326 -3.53 6.16 -17.10
CA VAL A 326 -2.68 5.66 -16.01
C VAL A 326 -1.24 6.11 -16.21
N GLN A 327 -0.61 6.63 -15.15
CA GLN A 327 0.79 7.07 -15.17
C GLN A 327 1.71 6.13 -14.39
N TYR A 328 1.21 5.57 -13.29
CA TYR A 328 1.96 4.66 -12.43
C TYR A 328 1.01 3.67 -11.74
N VAL A 329 1.57 2.65 -11.11
CA VAL A 329 0.82 1.71 -10.26
C VAL A 329 1.29 1.82 -8.81
N GLU A 330 0.35 1.64 -7.89
CA GLU A 330 0.58 1.64 -6.45
C GLU A 330 0.29 0.23 -5.93
N VAL A 331 1.33 -0.50 -5.54
CA VAL A 331 1.24 -1.81 -4.87
C VAL A 331 0.97 -1.58 -3.39
N ARG A 332 -0.09 -2.19 -2.86
CA ARG A 332 -0.60 -1.86 -1.50
C ARG A 332 -0.62 -3.03 -0.53
N CYS A 333 -0.27 -4.22 -0.99
CA CYS A 333 -0.36 -5.43 -0.19
C CYS A 333 0.86 -5.70 0.69
N LEU A 334 1.91 -4.87 0.68
CA LEU A 334 3.14 -5.14 1.43
C LEU A 334 2.95 -4.90 2.92
N ASP A 335 3.37 -5.88 3.72
CA ASP A 335 3.47 -5.73 5.17
C ASP A 335 4.72 -4.95 5.53
N ILE A 336 4.75 -4.43 6.75
CA ILE A 336 5.95 -3.85 7.34
C ILE A 336 6.76 -5.01 7.94
N ASN A 337 8.00 -5.20 7.48
CA ASN A 337 8.90 -6.19 8.05
C ASN A 337 9.45 -5.68 9.40
N PRO A 338 9.08 -6.32 10.54
CA PRO A 338 9.41 -5.80 11.86
C PRO A 338 10.91 -5.85 12.18
N TYR A 339 11.70 -6.58 11.40
CA TYR A 339 13.15 -6.68 11.55
C TYR A 339 13.91 -5.52 10.89
N LEU A 340 13.25 -4.70 10.07
CA LEU A 340 13.87 -3.65 9.30
C LEU A 340 13.44 -2.28 9.85
N PRO A 341 14.36 -1.33 10.06
CA PRO A 341 14.03 -0.01 10.63
C PRO A 341 13.06 0.80 9.75
N LEU A 342 13.10 0.57 8.43
CA LEU A 342 12.21 1.22 7.46
C LEU A 342 11.03 0.32 7.07
N GLY A 343 10.96 -0.91 7.58
CA GLY A 343 9.96 -1.90 7.20
C GLY A 343 10.18 -2.62 5.87
N ILE A 344 11.11 -2.14 5.05
CA ILE A 344 11.49 -2.68 3.74
C ILE A 344 13.00 -2.44 3.55
N ASP A 345 13.67 -3.32 2.80
CA ASP A 345 15.09 -3.18 2.44
C ASP A 345 15.29 -3.10 0.92
N LEU A 346 16.54 -2.88 0.53
CA LEU A 346 16.91 -2.70 -0.88
C LEU A 346 16.77 -4.00 -1.69
N ASP A 347 16.94 -5.17 -1.07
CA ASP A 347 16.78 -6.45 -1.75
C ASP A 347 15.31 -6.73 -2.06
N GLU A 348 14.40 -6.38 -1.14
CA GLU A 348 12.96 -6.40 -1.40
C GLU A 348 12.56 -5.41 -2.50
N ALA A 349 13.05 -4.15 -2.44
CA ALA A 349 12.77 -3.16 -3.49
C ALA A 349 13.24 -3.62 -4.88
N ARG A 350 14.46 -4.16 -4.99
CA ARG A 350 15.00 -4.70 -6.25
C ARG A 350 14.22 -5.93 -6.74
N PHE A 351 13.75 -6.78 -5.83
CA PHE A 351 12.86 -7.87 -6.20
C PHE A 351 11.54 -7.36 -6.75
N LEU A 352 10.96 -6.31 -6.13
CA LEU A 352 9.72 -5.70 -6.58
C LEU A 352 9.87 -5.12 -8.00
N ASP A 353 10.98 -4.47 -8.33
CA ASP A 353 11.25 -4.01 -9.71
C ASP A 353 11.16 -5.16 -10.72
N ALA A 354 11.88 -6.25 -10.47
CA ALA A 354 11.91 -7.40 -11.36
C ALA A 354 10.52 -8.06 -11.48
N PHE A 355 9.79 -8.17 -10.37
CA PHE A 355 8.44 -8.73 -10.32
C PHE A 355 7.41 -7.85 -11.05
N ILE A 356 7.43 -6.54 -10.82
CA ILE A 356 6.49 -5.59 -11.44
C ILE A 356 6.80 -5.46 -12.93
N LEU A 357 8.08 -5.39 -13.30
CA LEU A 357 8.50 -5.37 -14.70
C LEU A 357 8.11 -6.67 -15.41
N PHE A 358 8.24 -7.84 -14.76
CA PHE A 358 7.68 -9.08 -15.29
C PHE A 358 6.18 -8.98 -15.55
N CYS A 359 5.41 -8.45 -14.58
CA CYS A 359 3.97 -8.26 -14.74
C CYS A 359 3.64 -7.34 -15.93
N ALA A 360 4.46 -6.32 -16.18
CA ALA A 360 4.29 -5.36 -17.28
C ALA A 360 4.60 -5.97 -18.67
N LEU A 361 5.60 -6.85 -18.75
CA LEU A 361 6.11 -7.38 -20.02
C LEU A 361 5.45 -8.69 -20.43
N GLN A 362 5.06 -9.53 -19.47
CA GLN A 362 4.46 -10.82 -19.72
C GLN A 362 3.08 -10.69 -20.38
N ASP A 363 2.71 -11.67 -21.20
CA ASP A 363 1.36 -11.75 -21.76
C ASP A 363 0.30 -11.72 -20.64
N SER A 364 -0.80 -11.02 -20.90
CA SER A 364 -1.82 -10.71 -19.89
C SER A 364 -3.21 -10.91 -20.47
N PRO A 365 -3.63 -12.16 -20.67
CA PRO A 365 -4.98 -12.46 -21.11
C PRO A 365 -6.01 -11.89 -20.12
N LEU A 366 -7.23 -11.67 -20.60
CA LEU A 366 -8.34 -11.21 -19.75
C LEU A 366 -8.66 -12.26 -18.68
N LEU A 367 -9.08 -11.82 -17.48
CA LEU A 367 -9.44 -12.73 -16.39
C LEU A 367 -10.85 -13.29 -16.62
N GLN A 368 -10.95 -14.38 -17.38
CA GLN A 368 -12.21 -15.04 -17.77
C GLN A 368 -12.41 -16.38 -17.04
N GLY A 369 -13.59 -16.99 -17.18
CA GLY A 369 -13.83 -18.38 -16.75
C GLY A 369 -13.62 -18.67 -15.26
N GLY A 370 -13.83 -17.68 -14.38
CA GLY A 370 -13.62 -17.82 -12.93
C GLY A 370 -12.18 -17.55 -12.46
N GLU A 371 -11.24 -17.27 -13.36
CA GLU A 371 -9.83 -17.01 -13.01
C GLU A 371 -9.66 -15.87 -12.00
N CYS A 372 -10.45 -14.81 -12.11
CA CYS A 372 -10.44 -13.70 -11.15
C CYS A 372 -10.70 -14.16 -9.71
N ARG A 373 -11.64 -15.10 -9.54
CA ARG A 373 -11.94 -15.72 -8.24
C ARG A 373 -10.79 -16.60 -7.78
N SER A 374 -10.26 -17.47 -8.65
CA SER A 374 -9.10 -18.30 -8.33
C SER A 374 -7.88 -17.49 -7.90
N CYS A 375 -7.64 -16.33 -8.52
CA CYS A 375 -6.56 -15.42 -8.12
C CYS A 375 -6.77 -14.89 -6.69
N THR A 376 -7.98 -14.43 -6.37
CA THR A 376 -8.33 -13.98 -5.02
C THR A 376 -8.22 -15.12 -4.00
N GLU A 377 -8.68 -16.33 -4.35
CA GLU A 377 -8.57 -17.52 -3.49
C GLU A 377 -7.11 -17.90 -3.25
N ASN A 378 -6.26 -17.91 -4.27
CA ASN A 378 -4.83 -18.17 -4.13
C ASN A 378 -4.15 -17.17 -3.20
N PHE A 379 -4.49 -15.89 -3.36
CA PHE A 379 -3.99 -14.82 -2.51
C PHE A 379 -4.37 -15.05 -1.04
N LEU A 380 -5.66 -15.24 -0.76
CA LEU A 380 -6.17 -15.47 0.61
C LEU A 380 -5.66 -16.77 1.23
N LYS A 381 -5.52 -17.83 0.42
CA LYS A 381 -4.97 -19.11 0.86
C LYS A 381 -3.50 -18.97 1.25
N THR A 382 -2.72 -18.25 0.45
CA THR A 382 -1.31 -17.97 0.78
C THR A 382 -1.18 -17.09 2.02
N VAL A 383 -2.07 -16.11 2.19
CA VAL A 383 -2.15 -15.28 3.40
C VAL A 383 -2.36 -16.12 4.67
N LYS A 384 -3.33 -17.04 4.66
CA LYS A 384 -3.71 -17.81 5.87
C LYS A 384 -2.85 -19.05 6.11
N GLU A 385 -2.31 -19.66 5.06
CA GLU A 385 -1.60 -20.94 5.16
C GLU A 385 -0.42 -21.11 4.19
N GLY A 386 0.14 -20.02 3.64
CA GLY A 386 1.19 -20.05 2.62
C GLY A 386 2.45 -20.85 2.98
N ARG A 387 2.75 -20.98 4.29
CA ARG A 387 3.90 -21.78 4.77
C ARG A 387 3.58 -23.25 4.99
N ARG A 388 2.35 -23.71 4.74
CA ARG A 388 1.95 -25.10 4.93
C ARG A 388 2.67 -26.01 3.92
N PRO A 389 3.40 -27.06 4.36
CA PRO A 389 4.03 -27.99 3.44
C PRO A 389 3.02 -28.63 2.48
N GLY A 390 3.38 -28.71 1.19
CA GLY A 390 2.52 -29.29 0.14
C GLY A 390 1.25 -28.48 -0.17
N LEU A 391 1.21 -27.18 0.17
CA LEU A 391 0.08 -26.31 -0.18
C LEU A 391 -0.09 -26.23 -1.70
N HIS A 392 -1.32 -26.44 -2.18
CA HIS A 392 -1.68 -26.27 -3.59
C HIS A 392 -2.50 -25.00 -3.83
N LEU A 393 -2.17 -24.29 -4.91
CA LEU A 393 -2.91 -23.16 -5.47
C LEU A 393 -3.63 -23.61 -6.76
N GLN A 394 -4.45 -22.73 -7.34
CA GLN A 394 -5.18 -22.96 -8.59
C GLN A 394 -4.58 -22.15 -9.74
N ARG A 395 -4.14 -22.80 -10.80
CA ARG A 395 -3.64 -22.16 -12.03
C ARG A 395 -4.42 -22.71 -13.22
N GLN A 396 -5.17 -21.84 -13.89
CA GLN A 396 -6.01 -22.22 -15.05
C GLN A 396 -6.95 -23.40 -14.74
N GLY A 397 -7.52 -23.41 -13.53
CA GLY A 397 -8.43 -24.48 -13.06
C GLY A 397 -7.74 -25.79 -12.66
N GLN A 398 -6.41 -25.85 -12.66
CA GLN A 398 -5.64 -27.01 -12.22
C GLN A 398 -4.90 -26.72 -10.90
N PRO A 399 -4.83 -27.71 -9.99
CA PRO A 399 -4.03 -27.58 -8.79
C PRO A 399 -2.53 -27.56 -9.14
N VAL A 400 -1.77 -26.67 -8.51
CA VAL A 400 -0.30 -26.59 -8.60
C VAL A 400 0.29 -26.37 -7.22
N GLU A 401 1.37 -27.08 -6.88
CA GLU A 401 2.05 -26.87 -5.61
C GLU A 401 2.65 -25.46 -5.55
N LEU A 402 2.44 -24.75 -4.43
CA LEU A 402 2.92 -23.38 -4.23
C LEU A 402 4.43 -23.27 -4.44
N LYS A 403 5.22 -24.17 -3.83
CA LYS A 403 6.68 -24.17 -3.92
C LYS A 403 7.15 -24.33 -5.37
N ALA A 404 6.58 -25.30 -6.10
CA ALA A 404 6.91 -25.52 -7.50
C ALA A 404 6.57 -24.29 -8.37
N TRP A 405 5.40 -23.68 -8.16
CA TRP A 405 4.99 -22.50 -8.91
C TRP A 405 5.83 -21.27 -8.58
N ALA A 406 6.20 -21.09 -7.30
CA ALA A 406 7.09 -20.01 -6.88
C ALA A 406 8.46 -20.13 -7.56
N THR A 407 9.07 -21.31 -7.56
CA THR A 407 10.35 -21.55 -8.27
C THR A 407 10.24 -21.27 -9.77
N GLU A 408 9.15 -21.69 -10.44
CA GLU A 408 8.92 -21.39 -11.86
C GLU A 408 8.84 -19.87 -12.12
N LEU A 409 8.15 -19.12 -11.25
CA LEU A 409 8.05 -17.67 -11.35
C LEU A 409 9.42 -17.00 -11.14
N LEU A 410 10.16 -17.38 -10.11
CA LEU A 410 11.50 -16.83 -9.85
C LEU A 410 12.46 -17.08 -11.02
N GLN A 411 12.44 -18.28 -11.61
CA GLN A 411 13.19 -18.58 -12.83
C GLN A 411 12.77 -17.69 -14.01
N SER A 412 11.48 -17.36 -14.11
CA SER A 412 10.95 -16.47 -15.14
C SER A 412 11.36 -15.00 -14.94
N PHE A 413 11.74 -14.61 -13.72
CA PHE A 413 12.24 -13.25 -13.44
C PHE A 413 13.75 -13.12 -13.73
N ALA A 414 14.50 -14.22 -13.73
CA ALA A 414 15.96 -14.19 -13.92
C ALA A 414 16.43 -13.45 -15.20
N PRO A 415 15.78 -13.58 -16.38
CA PRO A 415 16.15 -12.77 -17.54
C PRO A 415 15.97 -11.26 -17.34
N ILE A 416 14.95 -10.86 -16.58
CA ILE A 416 14.67 -9.46 -16.27
C ILE A 416 15.71 -8.93 -15.28
N SER A 417 16.01 -9.68 -14.22
CA SER A 417 17.06 -9.34 -13.26
C SER A 417 18.41 -9.14 -13.96
N ARG A 418 18.76 -9.97 -14.95
CA ARG A 418 19.97 -9.79 -15.76
C ARG A 418 19.96 -8.50 -16.57
N LEU A 419 18.83 -8.11 -17.17
CA LEU A 419 18.74 -6.85 -17.91
C LEU A 419 18.85 -5.64 -16.98
N LEU A 420 18.22 -5.70 -15.79
CA LEU A 420 18.36 -4.66 -14.77
C LEU A 420 19.80 -4.53 -14.29
N ASP A 421 20.48 -5.65 -14.01
CA ASP A 421 21.91 -5.68 -13.66
C ASP A 421 22.80 -5.15 -14.80
N GLN A 422 22.49 -5.45 -16.05
CA GLN A 422 23.23 -4.91 -17.19
C GLN A 422 23.05 -3.40 -17.35
N ALA A 423 21.86 -2.87 -17.05
CA ALA A 423 21.56 -1.45 -17.17
C ALA A 423 22.17 -0.62 -16.02
N HIS A 424 22.06 -1.12 -14.79
CA HIS A 424 22.54 -0.44 -13.58
C HIS A 424 24.00 -0.75 -13.24
N GLY A 425 24.53 -1.86 -13.74
CA GLY A 425 25.82 -2.44 -13.36
C GLY A 425 25.73 -3.34 -12.12
N GLY A 426 26.63 -4.31 -12.04
CA GLY A 426 26.70 -5.26 -10.91
C GLY A 426 25.84 -6.51 -11.11
N GLU A 427 25.47 -7.15 -9.99
CA GLU A 427 24.68 -8.40 -9.97
C GLU A 427 23.59 -8.37 -8.88
N HIS A 428 23.19 -7.16 -8.47
CA HIS A 428 22.35 -6.95 -7.31
C HIS A 428 20.91 -7.42 -7.47
N TYR A 429 20.33 -7.29 -8.67
CA TYR A 429 18.97 -7.78 -8.95
C TYR A 429 18.93 -9.32 -8.99
N GLN A 430 19.99 -9.96 -9.51
CA GLN A 430 20.12 -11.41 -9.44
C GLN A 430 20.34 -11.90 -8.00
N GLN A 431 21.12 -11.19 -7.19
CA GLN A 431 21.30 -11.50 -5.76
C GLN A 431 19.98 -11.40 -5.00
N ALA A 432 19.22 -10.30 -5.19
CA ALA A 432 17.89 -10.12 -4.59
C ALA A 432 16.93 -11.28 -4.94
N LEU A 433 16.97 -11.75 -6.19
CA LEU A 433 16.19 -12.90 -6.66
C LEU A 433 16.62 -14.21 -5.98
N GLN A 434 17.93 -14.44 -5.82
CA GLN A 434 18.48 -15.62 -5.15
C GLN A 434 18.07 -15.67 -3.66
N LEU A 435 18.04 -14.52 -2.97
CA LEU A 435 17.55 -14.44 -1.60
C LEU A 435 16.08 -14.89 -1.50
N GLN A 436 15.25 -14.55 -2.49
CA GLN A 436 13.86 -15.00 -2.51
C GLN A 436 13.75 -16.49 -2.87
N GLN A 437 14.61 -17.01 -3.75
CA GLN A 437 14.69 -18.45 -4.01
C GLN A 437 15.05 -19.23 -2.75
N ALA A 438 15.98 -18.74 -1.93
CA ALA A 438 16.34 -19.36 -0.66
C ALA A 438 15.13 -19.47 0.28
N LYS A 439 14.23 -18.48 0.33
CA LYS A 439 12.98 -18.54 1.11
C LYS A 439 11.99 -19.59 0.59
N VAL A 440 11.99 -19.86 -0.72
CA VAL A 440 11.17 -20.93 -1.32
C VAL A 440 11.76 -22.30 -1.02
N ASP A 441 13.09 -22.40 -1.02
CA ASP A 441 13.81 -23.63 -0.70
C ASP A 441 13.66 -24.00 0.78
N ASP A 442 13.79 -23.00 1.66
CA ASP A 442 13.57 -23.09 3.11
C ASP A 442 12.62 -21.98 3.59
N CYS A 443 11.38 -22.40 3.92
CA CYS A 443 10.35 -21.47 4.36
C CYS A 443 10.63 -20.82 5.73
N SER A 444 11.57 -21.36 6.51
CA SER A 444 11.98 -20.78 7.80
C SER A 444 12.61 -19.39 7.65
N LEU A 445 13.13 -19.08 6.45
CA LEU A 445 13.74 -17.79 6.12
C LEU A 445 12.72 -16.69 5.82
N THR A 446 11.44 -17.03 5.63
CA THR A 446 10.39 -16.03 5.39
C THR A 446 10.16 -15.17 6.65
N PRO A 447 9.85 -13.86 6.52
CA PRO A 447 9.63 -12.99 7.68
C PRO A 447 8.56 -13.52 8.63
N SER A 448 7.44 -14.01 8.11
CA SER A 448 6.39 -14.64 8.93
C SER A 448 6.83 -15.89 9.67
N ALA A 449 7.71 -16.73 9.11
CA ALA A 449 8.25 -17.86 9.86
C ALA A 449 9.16 -17.38 10.99
N ARG A 450 10.03 -16.40 10.71
CA ARG A 450 10.96 -15.81 11.69
C ARG A 450 10.23 -15.17 12.86
N VAL A 451 9.18 -14.39 12.60
CA VAL A 451 8.34 -13.79 13.66
C VAL A 451 7.76 -14.88 14.58
N LEU A 452 7.16 -15.94 14.02
CA LEU A 452 6.60 -17.01 14.85
C LEU A 452 7.66 -17.83 15.60
N ALA A 453 8.85 -18.02 15.01
CA ALA A 453 9.95 -18.70 15.67
C ALA A 453 10.43 -17.90 16.88
N GLU A 454 10.68 -16.61 16.71
CA GLU A 454 11.18 -15.74 17.77
C GLU A 454 10.18 -15.58 18.92
N LEU A 455 8.88 -15.39 18.62
CA LEU A 455 7.84 -15.34 19.66
C LEU A 455 7.85 -16.59 20.54
N ARG A 456 8.04 -17.77 19.93
CA ARG A 456 8.10 -19.06 20.66
C ARG A 456 9.39 -19.24 21.43
N GLU A 457 10.54 -18.94 20.80
CA GLU A 457 11.86 -19.10 21.41
C GLU A 457 12.05 -18.21 22.63
N ARG A 458 11.51 -16.98 22.58
CA ARG A 458 11.58 -16.01 23.68
C ARG A 458 10.43 -16.15 24.68
N GLY A 459 9.34 -16.81 24.31
CA GLY A 459 8.12 -16.85 25.11
C GLY A 459 7.52 -15.45 25.34
N GLU A 460 7.73 -14.54 24.39
CA GLU A 460 7.25 -13.15 24.48
C GLU A 460 5.93 -12.99 23.72
N SER A 461 5.05 -12.09 24.21
CA SER A 461 3.83 -11.75 23.46
C SER A 461 4.15 -10.91 22.23
N PHE A 462 3.24 -10.91 21.25
CA PHE A 462 3.36 -10.08 20.05
C PHE A 462 3.61 -8.60 20.38
N ARG A 463 2.92 -8.08 21.40
CA ARG A 463 3.09 -6.69 21.84
C ARG A 463 4.49 -6.42 22.39
N ALA A 464 5.05 -7.34 23.19
CA ALA A 464 6.40 -7.21 23.74
C ALA A 464 7.46 -7.29 22.64
N PHE A 465 7.33 -8.26 21.73
CA PHE A 465 8.15 -8.36 20.52
C PHE A 465 8.17 -7.05 19.73
N ALA A 466 6.99 -6.53 19.43
CA ALA A 466 6.82 -5.35 18.60
C ALA A 466 7.38 -4.08 19.24
N LEU A 467 7.12 -3.87 20.54
CA LEU A 467 7.67 -2.73 21.28
C LEU A 467 9.19 -2.78 21.32
N ARG A 468 9.77 -3.96 21.55
CA ARG A 468 11.22 -4.14 21.57
C ARG A 468 11.86 -3.78 20.22
N HIS A 469 11.36 -4.33 19.13
CA HIS A 469 11.84 -3.99 17.77
C HIS A 469 11.65 -2.49 17.47
N SER A 470 10.52 -1.89 17.84
CA SER A 470 10.31 -0.43 17.73
C SER A 470 11.35 0.40 18.48
N GLN A 471 11.74 -0.03 19.70
CA GLN A 471 12.75 0.64 20.50
C GLN A 471 14.16 0.47 19.90
N GLU A 472 14.50 -0.74 19.43
CA GLU A 472 15.77 -1.04 18.76
C GLU A 472 15.93 -0.17 17.48
N HIS A 473 14.89 -0.09 16.65
CA HIS A 473 14.89 0.76 15.44
C HIS A 473 14.99 2.24 15.77
N ALA A 474 14.26 2.71 16.79
CA ALA A 474 14.34 4.09 17.23
C ALA A 474 15.75 4.44 17.74
N GLN A 475 16.40 3.52 18.47
CA GLN A 475 17.78 3.71 18.91
C GLN A 475 18.74 3.82 17.71
N ALA A 476 18.64 2.90 16.74
CA ALA A 476 19.48 2.90 15.55
C ALA A 476 19.33 4.19 14.73
N LEU A 477 18.09 4.64 14.50
CA LEU A 477 17.80 5.84 13.72
C LEU A 477 18.19 7.13 14.45
N ARG A 478 17.99 7.22 15.77
CA ARG A 478 18.42 8.36 16.58
C ARG A 478 19.94 8.47 16.71
N ALA A 479 20.66 7.35 16.66
CA ALA A 479 22.12 7.34 16.74
C ALA A 479 22.80 7.99 15.52
N GLN A 480 22.08 8.15 14.41
CA GLN A 480 22.57 8.77 13.18
C GLN A 480 21.71 9.98 12.81
N PRO A 481 21.86 11.12 13.51
CA PRO A 481 21.09 12.32 13.21
C PRO A 481 21.35 12.81 11.79
N LEU A 482 20.39 13.56 11.24
CA LEU A 482 20.55 14.23 9.96
C LEU A 482 21.70 15.22 9.98
N SER A 483 22.32 15.43 8.82
CA SER A 483 23.24 16.56 8.63
C SER A 483 22.49 17.89 8.82
N ALA A 484 23.21 18.95 9.14
CA ALA A 484 22.61 20.28 9.33
C ALA A 484 21.83 20.76 8.09
N ALA A 485 22.30 20.43 6.88
CA ALA A 485 21.62 20.76 5.63
C ALA A 485 20.31 19.98 5.46
N GLN A 486 20.34 18.67 5.70
CA GLN A 486 19.13 17.83 5.66
C GLN A 486 18.11 18.29 6.71
N GLN A 487 18.55 18.58 7.94
CA GLN A 487 17.68 19.12 8.97
C GLN A 487 17.03 20.43 8.51
N ALA A 488 17.82 21.39 8.02
CA ALA A 488 17.32 22.68 7.55
C ALA A 488 16.30 22.53 6.40
N ASN A 489 16.50 21.58 5.49
CA ASN A 489 15.56 21.30 4.42
C ASN A 489 14.20 20.85 4.97
N PHE A 490 14.17 19.92 5.92
CA PHE A 490 12.91 19.50 6.55
C PHE A 490 12.27 20.64 7.37
N GLU A 491 13.03 21.45 8.11
CA GLU A 491 12.46 22.59 8.83
C GLU A 491 11.83 23.61 7.86
N ALA A 492 12.39 23.78 6.65
CA ALA A 492 11.80 24.63 5.62
C ALA A 492 10.48 24.03 5.11
N MET A 493 10.41 22.71 4.87
CA MET A 493 9.16 22.03 4.50
C MET A 493 8.10 22.14 5.60
N VAL A 494 8.50 22.04 6.88
CA VAL A 494 7.62 22.27 8.02
C VAL A 494 7.04 23.69 7.99
N ALA A 495 7.88 24.71 7.86
CA ALA A 495 7.43 26.10 7.81
C ALA A 495 6.51 26.38 6.61
N GLN A 496 6.87 25.86 5.44
CA GLN A 496 6.07 26.00 4.22
C GLN A 496 4.71 25.33 4.35
N SER A 497 4.66 24.08 4.81
CA SER A 497 3.39 23.35 4.96
C SER A 497 2.42 24.06 5.90
N LEU A 498 2.92 24.63 7.01
CA LEU A 498 2.09 25.41 7.94
C LEU A 498 1.57 26.70 7.32
N ALA A 499 2.38 27.38 6.50
CA ALA A 499 1.96 28.57 5.78
C ALA A 499 0.89 28.25 4.73
N GLU A 500 1.06 27.17 3.97
CA GLU A 500 0.08 26.70 2.98
C GLU A 500 -1.25 26.30 3.64
N GLN A 501 -1.22 25.63 4.80
CA GLN A 501 -2.45 25.33 5.54
C GLN A 501 -3.17 26.62 5.97
N ALA A 502 -2.42 27.61 6.50
CA ALA A 502 -3.00 28.88 6.92
C ALA A 502 -3.60 29.67 5.73
N GLU A 503 -2.98 29.60 4.55
CA GLU A 503 -3.52 30.18 3.32
C GLU A 503 -4.84 29.51 2.92
N LEU A 504 -4.91 28.17 2.93
CA LEU A 504 -6.14 27.43 2.64
C LEU A 504 -7.27 27.81 3.62
N GLU A 505 -6.96 27.91 4.91
CA GLU A 505 -7.93 28.30 5.94
C GLU A 505 -8.39 29.77 5.82
N GLY A 506 -7.55 30.65 5.25
CA GLY A 506 -7.86 32.07 5.06
C GLY A 506 -8.53 32.41 3.73
N ALA A 507 -8.33 31.61 2.67
CA ALA A 507 -8.79 31.87 1.32
C ALA A 507 -10.15 31.24 0.97
N GLU A 508 -10.61 30.25 1.74
CA GLU A 508 -11.84 29.52 1.42
C GLU A 508 -13.10 30.37 1.63
N ALA A 509 -14.00 30.31 0.65
CA ALA A 509 -15.32 30.93 0.68
C ALA A 509 -16.43 29.88 0.72
N GLY A 510 -17.49 30.15 1.48
CA GLY A 510 -18.68 29.31 1.57
C GLY A 510 -18.66 28.33 2.74
N ASP A 511 -19.84 27.85 3.12
CA ASP A 511 -19.99 26.87 4.18
C ASP A 511 -19.65 25.45 3.71
N PHE A 512 -19.40 24.57 4.67
CA PHE A 512 -18.98 23.19 4.40
C PHE A 512 -20.08 22.34 3.76
N ASP A 513 -21.37 22.62 4.00
CA ASP A 513 -22.46 21.86 3.37
C ASP A 513 -22.46 22.13 1.85
N THR A 514 -22.32 23.40 1.47
CA THR A 514 -22.20 23.81 0.07
C THR A 514 -20.96 23.19 -0.60
N PHE A 515 -19.82 23.18 0.10
CA PHE A 515 -18.60 22.55 -0.40
C PHE A 515 -18.77 21.04 -0.65
N VAL A 516 -19.32 20.30 0.31
CA VAL A 516 -19.54 18.85 0.16
C VAL A 516 -20.53 18.57 -0.98
N ALA A 517 -21.60 19.37 -1.11
CA ALA A 517 -22.55 19.23 -2.20
C ALA A 517 -21.88 19.43 -3.58
N ALA A 518 -21.04 20.45 -3.74
CA ALA A 518 -20.29 20.70 -4.97
C ALA A 518 -19.28 19.57 -5.26
N TYR A 519 -18.57 19.10 -4.23
CA TYR A 519 -17.63 17.99 -4.35
C TYR A 519 -18.32 16.70 -4.83
N GLN A 520 -19.48 16.37 -4.26
CA GLN A 520 -20.29 15.21 -4.68
C GLN A 520 -20.89 15.40 -6.09
N ALA A 521 -21.30 16.61 -6.45
CA ALA A 521 -21.83 16.89 -7.79
C ALA A 521 -20.77 16.74 -8.89
N SER A 522 -19.49 17.01 -8.59
CA SER A 522 -18.38 16.85 -9.54
C SER A 522 -18.21 15.41 -10.06
N ILE A 523 -18.79 14.43 -9.35
CA ILE A 523 -18.82 13.01 -9.70
C ILE A 523 -19.80 12.74 -10.86
N LEU A 524 -20.94 13.43 -10.84
CA LEU A 524 -22.04 13.24 -11.81
C LEU A 524 -21.85 14.08 -13.08
N GLY A 525 -21.03 15.14 -13.02
CA GLY A 525 -20.61 15.93 -14.19
C GLY A 525 -19.69 15.18 -15.16
N ILE A 526 -19.33 13.93 -14.84
CA ILE A 526 -18.53 13.03 -15.69
C ILE A 526 -19.45 12.39 -16.74
N GLY A 527 -19.99 13.22 -17.64
CA GLY A 527 -20.79 12.81 -18.79
C GLY A 527 -19.99 12.90 -20.09
N VAL A 528 -19.71 11.71 -20.66
CA VAL A 528 -19.27 11.33 -22.03
C VAL A 528 -18.19 12.17 -22.70
#